data_AF-A0A6J6YIP4-F1
#
_entry.id   AF-A0A6J6YIP4-F1
#
_cell.length_a   1.000
_cell.length_b   1.000
_cell.length_c   1.000
_cell.angle_alpha   90.00
_cell.angle_beta   90.00
_cell.angle_gamma   90.00
#
_symmetry.space_group_name_H-M   'P 1'
#
loop_
_entity.id
_entity.type
_entity.pdbx_description
1 polymer ?
#
loop_
_entity_poly.entity_id
_entity_poly.type
_entity_poly.pdbx_seq_one_letter_code
_entity_poly.pdbx_strand_id
1 'polypeptide(L)'
;MRFGASGTLYHELLPTVLGQRITAGEATSQWHRLVRELGRPAPGPGELTLPPEPDDLASRPTWWFHPLGIEGKRAAILKEIGRRATHLAEWSTLLPGDAAEKLALLPGVGEWTIGCVLRTAFGNPDAVAVGDFHLKNVVVHALTGRARGTDKEMMDLLAPYASQRGRAVALLLLNGAAAPKFGPRQRVLPIQRW
;
A
#
# COMPACT_ATOMS: atom_id res chain seq x y z
N MET A 1 19.33 -7.52 -1.42
CA MET A 1 18.08 -7.27 -0.66
C MET A 1 17.10 -8.40 -0.95
N ARG A 2 16.41 -8.94 0.08
CA ARG A 2 15.33 -9.93 -0.08
C ARG A 2 13.99 -9.25 0.20
N PHE A 3 12.95 -9.62 -0.53
CA PHE A 3 11.57 -9.28 -0.18
C PHE A 3 10.97 -10.45 0.58
N GLY A 4 10.35 -10.16 1.72
CA GLY A 4 9.50 -11.12 2.40
C GLY A 4 8.20 -11.31 1.62
N ALA A 5 7.53 -12.43 1.87
CA ALA A 5 6.19 -12.69 1.40
C ALA A 5 5.34 -12.99 2.65
N SER A 6 4.40 -12.11 2.98
CA SER A 6 3.53 -12.33 4.14
C SER A 6 2.49 -13.43 3.89
N GLY A 7 2.23 -13.77 2.62
CA GLY A 7 1.28 -14.81 2.25
C GLY A 7 -0.18 -14.43 2.50
N THR A 8 -0.48 -13.15 2.76
CA THR A 8 -1.82 -12.70 3.10
C THR A 8 -2.18 -11.41 2.36
N LEU A 9 -3.25 -11.45 1.57
CA LEU A 9 -3.75 -10.26 0.89
C LEU A 9 -4.51 -9.34 1.84
N TYR A 10 -5.30 -9.91 2.77
CA TYR A 10 -6.11 -9.15 3.71
C TYR A 10 -5.25 -8.17 4.52
N HIS A 11 -4.23 -8.67 5.21
CA HIS A 11 -3.41 -7.84 6.09
C HIS A 11 -2.58 -6.80 5.34
N GLU A 12 -2.16 -7.10 4.10
CA GLU A 12 -1.37 -6.16 3.29
C GLU A 12 -2.22 -5.07 2.65
N LEU A 13 -3.48 -5.37 2.32
CA LEU A 13 -4.42 -4.40 1.75
C LEU A 13 -4.82 -3.32 2.74
N LEU A 14 -4.98 -3.62 4.04
CA LEU A 14 -5.41 -2.64 5.03
C LEU A 14 -4.48 -1.41 5.13
N PRO A 15 -3.17 -1.55 5.43
CA PRO A 15 -2.26 -0.41 5.49
C PRO A 15 -2.05 0.23 4.12
N THR A 16 -2.10 -0.55 3.03
CA THR A 16 -1.96 -0.01 1.67
C THR A 16 -3.13 0.91 1.29
N VAL A 17 -4.37 0.50 1.60
CA VAL A 17 -5.57 1.33 1.36
C VAL A 17 -5.55 2.58 2.22
N LEU A 18 -5.14 2.47 3.49
CA LEU A 18 -4.94 3.65 4.35
C LEU A 18 -3.96 4.65 3.72
N GLY A 19 -2.90 4.18 3.07
CA GLY A 19 -1.91 5.01 2.38
C GLY A 19 -2.40 5.72 1.11
N GLN A 20 -3.60 5.43 0.61
CA GLN A 20 -4.09 6.03 -0.63
C GLN A 20 -4.26 7.55 -0.51
N ARG A 21 -3.48 8.28 -1.33
CA ARG A 21 -3.56 9.75 -1.54
C ARG A 21 -3.28 10.59 -0.29
N ILE A 22 -2.63 10.04 0.72
CA ILE A 22 -2.22 10.75 1.93
C ILE A 22 -0.74 10.55 2.20
N THR A 23 -0.19 11.28 3.17
CA THR A 23 1.21 11.07 3.56
C THR A 23 1.38 9.75 4.31
N ALA A 24 2.59 9.19 4.24
CA ALA A 24 2.94 7.98 5.01
C ALA A 24 2.74 8.16 6.52
N GLY A 25 2.98 9.37 7.05
CA GLY A 25 2.75 9.69 8.45
C GLY A 25 1.27 9.64 8.85
N GLU A 26 0.38 10.18 8.02
CA GLU A 26 -1.08 10.07 8.24
C GLU A 26 -1.54 8.62 8.18
N ALA A 27 -1.10 7.87 7.16
CA ALA A 27 -1.45 6.46 7.01
C ALA A 27 -1.01 5.62 8.21
N THR A 28 0.22 5.84 8.69
CA THR A 28 0.76 5.16 9.88
C THR A 28 -0.03 5.52 11.14
N SER A 29 -0.39 6.80 11.31
CA SER A 29 -1.24 7.22 12.43
C SER A 29 -2.64 6.59 12.37
N GLN A 30 -3.25 6.53 11.18
CA GLN A 30 -4.57 5.91 10.98
C GLN A 30 -4.50 4.40 11.27
N TRP A 31 -3.45 3.73 10.81
CA TRP A 31 -3.21 2.32 11.08
C TRP A 31 -3.09 2.03 12.57
N HIS A 32 -2.25 2.76 13.30
CA HIS A 32 -2.09 2.58 14.74
C HIS A 32 -3.39 2.80 15.52
N ARG A 33 -4.22 3.77 15.12
CA ARG A 33 -5.53 3.99 15.74
C ARG A 33 -6.48 2.84 15.44
N LEU A 34 -6.55 2.41 14.18
CA LEU A 34 -7.41 1.30 13.77
C LEU A 34 -7.06 0.00 14.51
N VAL A 35 -5.77 -0.33 14.60
CA VAL A 35 -5.28 -1.51 15.35
C VAL A 35 -5.55 -1.37 16.85
N ARG A 36 -5.46 -0.16 17.42
CA ARG A 36 -5.77 0.05 18.84
C ARG A 36 -7.25 -0.17 19.16
N GLU A 37 -8.14 0.23 18.26
CA GLU A 37 -9.59 0.15 18.47
C GLU A 37 -10.17 -1.25 18.17
N LEU A 38 -9.66 -1.93 17.13
CA LEU A 38 -10.22 -3.21 16.65
C LEU A 38 -9.27 -4.40 16.74
N GLY A 39 -8.00 -4.16 17.02
CA GLY A 39 -7.00 -5.21 17.16
C GLY A 39 -7.19 -6.01 18.44
N ARG A 40 -6.63 -7.21 18.46
CA ARG A 40 -6.66 -8.12 19.62
C ARG A 40 -5.24 -8.45 20.05
N PRO A 41 -4.99 -8.82 21.32
CA PRO A 41 -3.68 -9.31 21.73
C PRO A 41 -3.22 -10.47 20.84
N ALA A 42 -1.98 -10.40 20.35
CA ALA A 42 -1.39 -11.49 19.60
C ALA A 42 -1.04 -12.66 20.53
N PRO A 43 -1.19 -13.91 20.07
CA PRO A 43 -0.74 -15.05 20.84
C PRO A 43 0.80 -15.04 20.94
N GLY A 44 1.32 -15.50 22.09
CA GLY A 44 2.75 -15.68 22.31
C GLY A 44 3.38 -14.63 23.22
N PRO A 45 4.70 -14.70 23.43
CA PRO A 45 5.41 -13.78 24.30
C PRO A 45 5.54 -12.40 23.65
N GLY A 46 5.05 -11.37 24.33
CA GLY A 46 5.14 -9.97 23.91
C GLY A 46 3.79 -9.26 23.92
N GLU A 47 3.82 -7.95 24.16
CA GLU A 47 2.62 -7.09 24.14
C GLU A 47 2.33 -6.62 22.71
N LEU A 48 2.09 -7.56 21.80
CA LEU A 48 1.78 -7.28 20.40
C LEU A 48 0.26 -7.30 20.16
N THR A 49 -0.18 -6.53 19.17
CA THR A 49 -1.59 -6.45 18.77
C THR A 49 -1.74 -6.92 17.32
N LEU A 50 -2.66 -7.85 17.09
CA LEU A 50 -3.06 -8.30 15.77
C LEU A 50 -3.83 -7.19 15.04
N PRO A 51 -3.76 -7.15 13.70
CA PRO A 51 -4.68 -6.37 12.88
C PRO A 51 -6.16 -6.66 13.21
N PRO A 52 -7.08 -5.76 12.79
CA PRO A 52 -8.51 -6.00 12.93
C PRO A 52 -8.93 -7.32 12.28
N GLU A 53 -9.89 -8.01 12.89
CA GLU A 53 -10.52 -9.17 12.25
C GLU A 53 -11.46 -8.72 11.10
N PRO A 54 -11.62 -9.53 10.04
CA PRO A 54 -12.45 -9.19 8.89
C PRO A 54 -13.89 -8.78 9.22
N ASP A 55 -14.58 -9.57 10.04
CA ASP A 55 -15.98 -9.33 10.38
C ASP A 55 -16.15 -8.08 11.23
N ASP A 56 -15.21 -7.84 12.14
CA ASP A 56 -15.22 -6.65 12.98
C ASP A 56 -15.08 -5.40 12.11
N LEU A 57 -14.07 -5.38 11.22
CA LEU A 57 -13.85 -4.29 10.27
C LEU A 57 -15.05 -4.06 9.34
N ALA A 58 -15.63 -5.13 8.79
CA ALA A 58 -16.75 -5.07 7.85
C ALA A 58 -18.05 -4.55 8.49
N SER A 59 -18.26 -4.85 9.77
CA SER A 59 -19.47 -4.50 10.52
C SER A 59 -19.55 -3.01 10.89
N ARG A 60 -18.41 -2.31 10.95
CA ARG A 60 -18.40 -0.90 11.39
C ARG A 60 -19.14 0.00 10.40
N PRO A 61 -20.03 0.89 10.87
CA PRO A 61 -20.64 1.88 9.99
C PRO A 61 -19.57 2.88 9.50
N THR A 62 -19.75 3.43 8.30
CA THR A 62 -18.69 4.23 7.65
C THR A 62 -18.27 5.46 8.48
N TRP A 63 -19.19 6.06 9.23
CA TRP A 63 -18.90 7.19 10.12
C TRP A 63 -17.98 6.83 11.30
N TRP A 64 -17.94 5.55 11.70
CA TRP A 64 -17.12 5.08 12.83
C TRP A 64 -15.62 5.28 12.58
N PHE A 65 -15.23 5.27 11.31
CA PHE A 65 -13.84 5.48 10.86
C PHE A 65 -13.41 6.95 10.90
N HIS A 66 -14.37 7.88 10.91
CA HIS A 66 -14.10 9.31 10.78
C HIS A 66 -13.23 9.88 11.93
N PRO A 67 -13.50 9.57 13.22
CA PRO A 67 -12.62 9.98 14.33
C PRO A 67 -11.19 9.45 14.21
N LEU A 68 -10.98 8.35 13.48
CA LEU A 68 -9.65 7.78 13.23
C LEU A 68 -8.87 8.55 12.15
N GLY A 69 -9.51 9.50 11.46
CA GLY A 69 -8.95 10.26 10.33
C GLY A 69 -9.12 9.56 8.98
N ILE A 70 -9.96 8.53 8.92
CA ILE A 70 -10.20 7.73 7.72
C ILE A 70 -11.48 8.26 7.06
N GLU A 71 -11.35 8.75 5.84
CA GLU A 71 -12.47 9.31 5.07
C GLU A 71 -13.37 8.20 4.48
N GLY A 72 -14.59 8.57 4.08
CA GLY A 72 -15.64 7.63 3.70
C GLY A 72 -15.33 6.65 2.55
N LYS A 73 -14.57 7.06 1.52
CA LYS A 73 -14.16 6.19 0.41
C LYS A 73 -13.17 5.12 0.88
N ARG A 74 -12.09 5.48 1.60
CA ARG A 74 -11.16 4.53 2.20
C ARG A 74 -11.87 3.61 3.20
N ALA A 75 -12.76 4.15 4.04
CA ALA A 75 -13.56 3.35 4.95
C ALA A 75 -14.44 2.33 4.21
N ALA A 76 -15.08 2.73 3.09
CA ALA A 76 -15.85 1.81 2.25
C ALA A 76 -14.99 0.68 1.66
N ILE A 77 -13.77 1.00 1.20
CA ILE A 77 -12.82 0.01 0.68
C ILE A 77 -12.36 -0.95 1.78
N LEU A 78 -12.01 -0.46 2.97
CA LEU A 78 -11.62 -1.29 4.12
C LEU A 78 -12.73 -2.27 4.52
N LYS A 79 -13.98 -1.80 4.55
CA LYS A 79 -15.13 -2.67 4.83
C LYS A 79 -15.31 -3.74 3.75
N GLU A 80 -15.13 -3.38 2.48
CA GLU A 80 -15.22 -4.33 1.37
C GLU A 80 -14.11 -5.38 1.41
N ILE A 81 -12.89 -4.99 1.80
CA ILE A 81 -11.79 -5.91 2.09
C ILE A 81 -12.16 -6.87 3.21
N GLY A 82 -12.76 -6.38 4.30
CA GLY A 82 -13.29 -7.20 5.40
C GLY A 82 -14.31 -8.24 4.90
N ARG A 83 -15.31 -7.81 4.12
CA ARG A 83 -16.33 -8.71 3.57
C ARG A 83 -15.79 -9.79 2.63
N ARG A 84 -14.63 -9.54 2.01
CA ARG A 84 -14.01 -10.45 1.02
C ARG A 84 -12.85 -11.23 1.58
N ALA A 85 -12.63 -11.26 2.89
CA ALA A 85 -11.45 -11.90 3.48
C ALA A 85 -11.27 -13.37 3.07
N THR A 86 -12.35 -14.14 2.94
CA THR A 86 -12.28 -15.53 2.44
C THR A 86 -11.75 -15.58 1.00
N HIS A 87 -12.30 -14.77 0.09
CA HIS A 87 -11.79 -14.69 -1.29
C HIS A 87 -10.35 -14.18 -1.32
N LEU A 88 -9.97 -13.23 -0.47
CA LEU A 88 -8.60 -12.73 -0.39
C LEU A 88 -7.62 -13.81 0.12
N ALA A 89 -8.07 -14.70 1.01
CA ALA A 89 -7.28 -15.86 1.41
C ALA A 89 -7.10 -16.83 0.24
N GLU A 90 -8.16 -17.15 -0.51
CA GLU A 90 -8.08 -17.98 -1.72
C GLU A 90 -7.17 -17.35 -2.79
N TRP A 91 -7.28 -16.04 -3.02
CA TRP A 91 -6.47 -15.36 -4.04
C TRP A 91 -5.00 -15.26 -3.65
N SER A 92 -4.68 -15.33 -2.35
CA SER A 92 -3.29 -15.34 -1.88
C SER A 92 -2.52 -16.61 -2.24
N THR A 93 -3.23 -17.70 -2.60
CA THR A 93 -2.62 -18.95 -3.06
C THR A 93 -2.44 -19.02 -4.59
N LEU A 94 -2.92 -18.02 -5.33
CA LEU A 94 -2.79 -17.94 -6.78
C LEU A 94 -1.39 -17.46 -7.19
N LEU A 95 -1.09 -17.56 -8.49
CA LEU A 95 0.07 -16.86 -9.05
C LEU A 95 -0.13 -15.34 -8.94
N PRO A 96 0.95 -14.54 -8.77
CA PRO A 96 0.83 -13.10 -8.59
C PRO A 96 0.06 -12.37 -9.70
N GLY A 97 0.14 -12.85 -10.95
CA GLY A 97 -0.60 -12.29 -12.08
C GLY A 97 -2.11 -12.50 -11.94
N ASP A 98 -2.53 -13.74 -11.67
CA ASP A 98 -3.95 -14.09 -11.49
C ASP A 98 -4.55 -13.36 -10.27
N ALA A 99 -3.79 -13.26 -9.17
CA ALA A 99 -4.20 -12.49 -8.00
C ALA A 99 -4.37 -10.99 -8.34
N ALA A 100 -3.48 -10.43 -9.17
CA ALA A 100 -3.57 -9.04 -9.62
C ALA A 100 -4.85 -8.78 -10.43
N GLU A 101 -5.21 -9.70 -11.34
CA GLU A 101 -6.45 -9.61 -12.12
C GLU A 101 -7.68 -9.63 -11.21
N LYS A 102 -7.71 -10.51 -10.21
CA LYS A 102 -8.81 -10.55 -9.22
C LYS A 102 -8.88 -9.28 -8.38
N LEU A 103 -7.74 -8.78 -7.91
CA LEU A 103 -7.67 -7.54 -7.13
C LEU A 103 -8.15 -6.32 -7.92
N ALA A 104 -7.87 -6.26 -9.23
CA ALA A 104 -8.31 -5.19 -10.11
C ALA A 104 -9.84 -5.08 -10.24
N LEU A 105 -10.58 -6.14 -9.90
CA LEU A 105 -12.05 -6.14 -9.88
C LEU A 105 -12.61 -5.46 -8.62
N LEU A 106 -11.80 -5.19 -7.59
CA LEU A 106 -12.26 -4.57 -6.36
C LEU A 106 -12.35 -3.04 -6.51
N PRO A 107 -13.52 -2.43 -6.25
CA PRO A 107 -13.66 -0.98 -6.29
C PRO A 107 -12.67 -0.29 -5.35
N GLY A 108 -11.90 0.66 -5.89
CA GLY A 108 -10.88 1.40 -5.13
C GLY A 108 -9.52 0.71 -5.01
N VAL A 109 -9.34 -0.47 -5.59
CA VAL A 109 -8.03 -1.16 -5.70
C VAL A 109 -7.50 -0.99 -7.12
N GLY A 110 -6.67 0.05 -7.29
CA GLY A 110 -6.02 0.36 -8.58
C GLY A 110 -4.61 -0.18 -8.70
N GLU A 111 -3.98 0.07 -9.86
CA GLU A 111 -2.62 -0.38 -10.21
C GLU A 111 -1.58 -0.10 -9.11
N TRP A 112 -1.59 1.11 -8.53
CA TRP A 112 -0.71 1.46 -7.40
C TRP A 112 -0.88 0.52 -6.20
N THR A 113 -2.12 0.21 -5.82
CA THR A 113 -2.42 -0.66 -4.67
C THR A 113 -2.01 -2.10 -4.98
N ILE A 114 -2.29 -2.57 -6.19
CA ILE A 114 -1.91 -3.91 -6.65
C ILE A 114 -0.39 -4.05 -6.64
N GLY A 115 0.36 -3.10 -7.21
CA GLY A 115 1.83 -3.12 -7.19
C GLY A 115 2.43 -3.16 -5.79
N CYS A 116 1.85 -2.39 -4.85
CA CYS A 116 2.24 -2.43 -3.45
C CYS A 116 2.02 -3.82 -2.82
N VAL A 117 0.82 -4.38 -2.98
CA VAL A 117 0.44 -5.65 -2.34
C VAL A 117 1.10 -6.85 -3.00
N LEU A 118 1.32 -6.86 -4.32
CA LEU A 118 2.09 -7.92 -4.97
C LEU A 118 3.51 -8.00 -4.42
N ARG A 119 4.12 -6.86 -4.12
CA ARG A 119 5.45 -6.82 -3.50
C ARG A 119 5.45 -7.39 -2.08
N THR A 120 4.46 -7.05 -1.25
CA THR A 120 4.48 -7.42 0.18
C THR A 120 3.84 -8.77 0.48
N ALA A 121 2.70 -9.09 -0.14
CA ALA A 121 2.00 -10.36 0.04
C ALA A 121 2.73 -11.53 -0.64
N PHE A 122 3.21 -11.33 -1.87
CA PHE A 122 3.85 -12.39 -2.67
C PHE A 122 5.37 -12.29 -2.72
N GLY A 123 5.98 -11.25 -2.15
CA GLY A 123 7.42 -11.02 -2.30
C GLY A 123 7.83 -10.76 -3.75
N ASN A 124 6.90 -10.34 -4.63
CA ASN A 124 7.13 -10.25 -6.06
C ASN A 124 8.25 -9.23 -6.37
N PRO A 125 9.41 -9.66 -6.89
CA PRO A 125 10.55 -8.78 -7.16
C PRO A 125 10.33 -7.86 -8.37
N ASP A 126 9.32 -8.12 -9.19
CA ASP A 126 9.02 -7.36 -10.39
C ASP A 126 7.89 -6.35 -10.21
N ALA A 127 7.16 -6.40 -9.09
CA ALA A 127 6.03 -5.52 -8.82
C ALA A 127 6.49 -4.07 -8.56
N VAL A 128 5.88 -3.13 -9.29
CA VAL A 128 6.13 -1.68 -9.18
C VAL A 128 4.83 -0.97 -8.84
N ALA A 129 4.86 -0.07 -7.85
CA ALA A 129 3.71 0.76 -7.47
C ALA A 129 3.53 1.92 -8.46
N VAL A 130 3.13 1.61 -9.69
CA VAL A 130 2.88 2.59 -10.75
C VAL A 130 1.77 3.57 -10.31
N GLY A 131 1.92 4.86 -10.63
CA GLY A 131 1.03 5.90 -10.16
C GLY A 131 1.37 6.47 -8.77
N ASP A 132 2.44 5.97 -8.14
CA ASP A 132 3.01 6.63 -6.96
C ASP A 132 3.51 8.04 -7.30
N PHE A 133 3.16 9.00 -6.45
CA PHE A 133 3.41 10.41 -6.73
C PHE A 133 4.91 10.76 -6.83
N HIS A 134 5.76 10.06 -6.09
CA HIS A 134 7.19 10.35 -6.03
C HIS A 134 8.03 9.36 -6.82
N LEU A 135 7.61 8.10 -6.92
CA LEU A 135 8.43 7.01 -7.39
C LEU A 135 9.03 7.25 -8.79
N LYS A 136 8.22 7.68 -9.76
CA LYS A 136 8.68 7.98 -11.12
C LYS A 136 9.80 9.02 -11.16
N ASN A 137 9.70 10.06 -10.32
CA ASN A 137 10.71 11.10 -10.25
C ASN A 137 12.00 10.56 -9.64
N VAL A 138 11.91 9.70 -8.61
CA VAL A 138 13.08 9.06 -8.01
C VAL A 138 13.81 8.20 -9.03
N VAL A 139 13.10 7.32 -9.74
CA VAL A 139 13.71 6.42 -10.73
C VAL A 139 14.34 7.21 -11.87
N VAL A 140 13.61 8.17 -12.45
CA VAL A 140 14.11 8.99 -13.56
C VAL A 140 15.32 9.82 -13.13
N HIS A 141 15.29 10.40 -11.92
CA HIS A 141 16.44 11.14 -11.41
C HIS A 141 17.66 10.25 -11.17
N ALA A 142 17.47 9.11 -10.52
CA ALA A 142 18.58 8.21 -10.21
C ALA A 142 19.25 7.64 -11.46
N LEU A 143 18.50 7.41 -12.55
CA LEU A 143 19.03 6.79 -13.78
C LEU A 143 19.42 7.79 -14.87
N THR A 144 18.92 9.04 -14.82
CA THR A 144 19.16 10.02 -15.90
C THR A 144 19.61 11.41 -15.42
N GLY A 145 19.63 11.65 -14.11
CA GLY A 145 19.91 12.97 -13.51
C GLY A 145 18.74 13.96 -13.60
N ARG A 146 17.74 13.73 -14.46
CA ARG A 146 16.60 14.64 -14.63
C ARG A 146 15.71 14.67 -13.38
N ALA A 147 15.23 15.86 -13.00
CA ALA A 147 14.48 16.01 -11.75
C ALA A 147 13.04 15.42 -11.79
N ARG A 148 12.46 15.24 -12.99
CA ARG A 148 11.08 14.80 -13.17
C ARG A 148 10.97 13.80 -14.31
N GLY A 149 9.95 12.94 -14.21
CA GLY A 149 9.50 12.11 -15.31
C GLY A 149 8.11 11.51 -15.08
N THR A 150 7.68 10.71 -16.04
CA THR A 150 6.36 10.09 -16.12
C THR A 150 6.40 8.62 -15.69
N ASP A 151 5.24 8.04 -15.41
CA ASP A 151 5.13 6.61 -15.11
C ASP A 151 5.58 5.76 -16.31
N LYS A 152 5.28 6.21 -17.54
CA LYS A 152 5.76 5.57 -18.77
C LYS A 152 7.29 5.57 -18.85
N GLU A 153 7.92 6.73 -18.70
CA GLU A 153 9.39 6.82 -18.72
C GLU A 153 10.04 5.98 -17.62
N MET A 154 9.45 5.95 -16.42
CA MET A 154 9.91 5.06 -15.34
C MET A 154 9.88 3.60 -15.79
N MET A 155 8.78 3.14 -16.40
CA MET A 155 8.66 1.76 -16.85
C MET A 155 9.61 1.43 -18.02
N ASP A 156 9.84 2.37 -18.93
CA ASP A 156 10.81 2.23 -20.02
C ASP A 156 12.25 2.10 -19.48
N LEU A 157 12.62 2.93 -18.50
CA LEU A 157 13.92 2.85 -17.82
C LEU A 157 14.10 1.57 -17.01
N LEU A 158 13.01 1.00 -16.50
CA LEU A 158 13.02 -0.25 -15.75
C LEU A 158 12.99 -1.49 -16.64
N ALA A 159 12.74 -1.36 -17.94
CA ALA A 159 12.64 -2.50 -18.87
C ALA A 159 13.85 -3.45 -18.86
N PRO A 160 15.12 -2.97 -18.76
CA PRO A 160 16.29 -3.86 -18.64
C PRO A 160 16.30 -4.74 -17.38
N TYR A 161 15.52 -4.38 -16.36
CA TYR A 161 15.42 -5.10 -15.09
C TYR A 161 14.18 -6.00 -15.04
N ALA A 162 13.65 -6.45 -16.18
CA ALA A 162 12.49 -7.35 -16.23
C ALA A 162 12.66 -8.54 -15.27
N SER A 163 11.56 -8.93 -14.61
CA SER A 163 11.53 -9.89 -13.48
C SER A 163 12.17 -9.39 -12.17
N GLN A 164 12.74 -8.18 -12.15
CA GLN A 164 13.43 -7.57 -11.01
C GLN A 164 13.12 -6.07 -10.85
N ARG A 165 12.12 -5.53 -11.56
CA ARG A 165 11.87 -4.08 -11.63
C ARG A 165 11.60 -3.47 -10.25
N GLY A 166 10.75 -4.12 -9.45
CA GLY A 166 10.46 -3.71 -8.07
C GLY A 166 11.70 -3.75 -7.16
N ARG A 167 12.59 -4.73 -7.37
CA ARG A 167 13.86 -4.82 -6.64
C ARG A 167 14.85 -3.73 -7.05
N ALA A 168 14.96 -3.42 -8.33
CA ALA A 168 15.75 -2.30 -8.82
C ALA A 168 15.26 -0.99 -8.20
N VAL A 169 13.94 -0.76 -8.22
CA VAL A 169 13.31 0.38 -7.54
C VAL A 169 13.69 0.46 -6.05
N ALA A 170 13.59 -0.64 -5.31
CA ALA A 170 13.91 -0.65 -3.89
C ALA A 170 15.39 -0.31 -3.62
N LEU A 171 16.30 -0.79 -4.47
CA LEU A 171 17.72 -0.47 -4.37
C LEU A 171 18.00 1.01 -4.70
N LEU A 172 17.31 1.58 -5.69
CA LEU A 172 17.43 3.01 -6.02
C LEU A 172 16.95 3.89 -4.86
N LEU A 173 15.86 3.50 -4.19
CA LEU A 173 15.36 4.19 -2.99
C LEU A 173 16.35 4.12 -1.82
N LEU A 174 17.02 2.97 -1.63
CA LEU A 174 18.03 2.78 -0.59
C LEU A 174 19.34 3.53 -0.87
N ASN A 175 19.70 3.73 -2.14
CA ASN A 175 20.89 4.48 -2.54
C ASN A 175 20.80 5.98 -2.14
N GLY A 176 19.61 6.48 -1.79
CA GLY A 176 19.46 7.85 -1.30
C GLY A 176 19.46 8.93 -2.37
N ALA A 177 19.40 8.55 -3.65
CA ALA A 177 19.26 9.47 -4.78
C ALA A 177 17.85 10.11 -4.78
N ALA A 178 17.66 11.12 -3.93
CA ALA A 178 16.40 11.83 -3.81
C ALA A 178 16.23 12.84 -4.95
N ALA A 179 15.15 12.69 -5.73
CA ALA A 179 14.81 13.66 -6.75
C ALA A 179 14.66 15.09 -6.15
N PRO A 180 15.16 16.13 -6.81
CA PRO A 180 15.02 17.51 -6.36
C PRO A 180 13.56 17.89 -6.03
N LYS A 181 13.39 18.66 -4.95
CA LYS A 181 12.08 19.11 -4.44
C LYS A 181 11.89 20.59 -4.77
N PHE A 182 10.76 20.92 -5.41
CA PHE A 182 10.46 22.30 -5.83
C PHE A 182 9.19 22.88 -5.19
N GLY A 183 8.35 22.03 -4.61
CA GLY A 183 7.10 22.45 -3.96
C GLY A 183 7.27 22.65 -2.44
N PRO A 184 6.44 23.51 -1.82
CA PRO A 184 6.38 23.61 -0.38
C PRO A 184 5.94 22.29 0.24
N ARG A 185 6.30 22.06 1.52
CA ARG A 185 5.79 20.89 2.26
C ARG A 185 4.27 21.01 2.37
N GLN A 186 3.56 19.97 1.94
CA GLN A 186 2.11 19.92 2.07
C GLN A 186 1.73 19.89 3.55
N ARG A 187 0.83 20.78 3.95
CA ARG A 187 0.25 20.78 5.30
C ARG A 187 -0.73 19.61 5.42
N VAL A 188 -0.52 18.78 6.43
CA VAL A 188 -1.47 17.73 6.82
C VAL A 188 -2.69 18.38 7.48
N LEU A 189 -3.88 18.14 6.94
CA LEU A 189 -5.14 18.65 7.47
C LEU A 189 -5.87 17.54 8.25
N PRO A 190 -6.14 17.72 9.56
CA PRO A 190 -6.75 16.68 10.38
C PRO A 190 -8.25 16.56 10.07
N ILE A 191 -8.62 15.68 9.13
CA ILE A 191 -10.01 15.52 8.68
C ILE A 191 -10.97 15.19 9.83
N GLN A 192 -10.51 14.47 10.85
CA GLN A 192 -11.29 14.12 12.04
C GLN A 192 -11.80 15.33 12.86
N ARG A 193 -11.36 16.56 12.54
CA ARG A 193 -11.81 17.80 13.19
C ARG A 193 -12.90 18.55 12.41
N TRP A 194 -13.36 18.00 11.28
CA TRP A 194 -14.32 18.59 10.35
C TRP A 194 -15.50 17.65 10.13
#